data_AF-A0AAN8WS98-F1
#
_entry.id   AF-A0AAN8WS98-F1
#
_cell.length_a   1.000
_cell.length_b   1.000
_cell.length_c   1.000
_cell.angle_alpha   90.00
_cell.angle_beta   90.00
_cell.angle_gamma   90.00
#
_symmetry.space_group_name_H-M   'P 1'
#
loop_
_entity.id
_entity.type
_entity.pdbx_description
1 polymer ?
#
loop_
_entity_poly.entity_id
_entity_poly.type
_entity_poly.pdbx_seq_one_letter_code
_entity_poly.pdbx_strand_id
1 'polypeptide(L)'
;MTTKAYGDTNSNRSDRFISINVTPVIAILRISPDQCTTDDTVSTLGTCLPSSDCSTNGVASGSCAKGFGTCCIVQKSCGTSTTYDNTYFVNPGFPSADTGTGRCTLTVNRASSNICQVRLDFIDFELSQPDVNGECLTDFLTVTGGTSTVPMICGSNAGQHSK
;
A
#
# COMPACT_ATOMS: atom_id res chain seq x y z
N MET A 1 13.94 -1.50 -1.32
CA MET A 1 13.03 -0.91 -0.32
C MET A 1 11.59 -1.22 -0.69
N THR A 2 10.84 -1.75 0.26
CA THR A 2 9.39 -1.94 0.27
C THR A 2 8.80 -1.34 1.54
N THR A 3 7.87 -0.41 1.38
CA THR A 3 7.09 0.18 2.48
C THR A 3 5.61 -0.01 2.22
N LYS A 4 4.86 -0.39 3.24
CA LYS A 4 3.41 -0.51 3.13
C LYS A 4 2.75 0.73 3.73
N ALA A 5 1.83 1.34 2.99
CA ALA A 5 1.00 2.45 3.46
C ALA A 5 -0.45 1.99 3.61
N TYR A 6 -1.06 2.26 4.77
CA TYR A 6 -2.47 1.96 5.01
C TYR A 6 -3.14 3.07 5.84
N GLY A 7 -4.46 3.20 5.70
CA GLY A 7 -5.25 4.23 6.36
C GLY A 7 -5.95 3.70 7.61
N ASP A 8 -5.74 4.35 8.75
CA ASP A 8 -6.47 4.04 9.98
C ASP A 8 -7.78 4.85 10.05
N THR A 9 -8.89 4.14 10.29
CA THR A 9 -10.23 4.72 10.49
C THR A 9 -10.61 4.69 11.96
N ASN A 10 -11.41 5.66 12.41
CA ASN A 10 -11.75 5.84 13.83
C ASN A 10 -13.00 5.06 14.30
N SER A 11 -13.44 4.01 13.59
CA SER A 11 -14.63 3.24 13.98
C SER A 11 -14.69 1.85 13.33
N ASN A 12 -15.09 0.86 14.13
CA ASN A 12 -15.59 -0.46 13.75
C ASN A 12 -16.41 -0.39 12.45
N ARG A 13 -15.86 -0.85 11.32
CA ARG A 13 -16.65 -1.06 10.10
C ARG A 13 -16.75 -2.54 9.79
N SER A 14 -17.85 -3.12 10.27
CA SER A 14 -18.47 -4.27 9.64
C SER A 14 -19.32 -3.76 8.47
N ASP A 15 -18.69 -3.47 7.33
CA ASP A 15 -19.44 -3.14 6.12
C ASP A 15 -19.83 -4.45 5.42
N ARG A 16 -20.90 -5.07 5.93
CA ARG A 16 -21.69 -6.04 5.16
C ARG A 16 -22.54 -5.31 4.10
N PHE A 17 -23.14 -6.12 3.23
CA PHE A 17 -24.12 -5.86 2.15
C PHE A 17 -23.46 -5.87 0.75
N ILE A 18 -24.01 -6.63 -0.20
CA ILE A 18 -25.26 -6.28 -0.88
C ILE A 18 -26.30 -7.42 -0.97
N SER A 19 -27.55 -7.01 -0.72
CA SER A 19 -28.83 -7.67 -0.98
C SER A 19 -29.16 -7.75 -2.47
N ILE A 20 -29.62 -8.92 -2.94
CA ILE A 20 -30.02 -9.17 -4.33
C ILE A 20 -31.51 -8.82 -4.48
N ASN A 21 -31.85 -7.75 -5.21
CA ASN A 21 -33.21 -7.48 -5.67
C ASN A 21 -33.29 -7.75 -7.18
N VAL A 22 -34.07 -8.76 -7.56
CA VAL A 22 -34.20 -9.24 -8.94
C VAL A 22 -35.36 -8.52 -9.63
N THR A 23 -35.04 -7.55 -10.48
CA THR A 23 -35.88 -7.03 -11.58
C THR A 23 -34.97 -6.91 -12.81
N PRO A 24 -35.46 -6.79 -14.07
CA PRO A 24 -34.62 -6.88 -15.26
C PRO A 24 -33.84 -5.58 -15.44
N VAL A 25 -32.84 -5.37 -14.59
CA VAL A 25 -31.88 -4.27 -14.62
C VAL A 25 -30.53 -4.93 -14.41
N ILE A 26 -29.58 -4.62 -15.29
CA ILE A 26 -28.20 -5.13 -15.27
C ILE A 26 -27.66 -5.04 -13.83
N ALA A 27 -27.42 -6.18 -13.19
CA ALA A 27 -26.85 -6.22 -11.84
C ALA A 27 -25.35 -5.93 -11.92
N ILE A 28 -24.95 -4.69 -11.64
CA ILE A 28 -23.54 -4.32 -11.54
C ILE A 28 -23.05 -4.72 -10.14
N LEU A 29 -22.31 -5.82 -10.04
CA LEU A 29 -21.62 -6.21 -8.81
C LEU A 29 -20.48 -5.22 -8.54
N ARG A 30 -20.63 -4.40 -7.51
CA ARG A 30 -19.55 -3.52 -7.03
C ARG A 30 -18.75 -4.27 -5.97
N ILE A 31 -17.49 -4.54 -6.25
CA ILE A 31 -16.56 -5.09 -5.28
C ILE A 31 -16.01 -3.90 -4.49
N SER A 32 -16.42 -3.76 -3.23
CA SER A 32 -15.79 -2.81 -2.32
C SER A 32 -14.37 -3.30 -2.03
N PRO A 33 -13.36 -2.41 -2.05
CA PRO A 33 -11.99 -2.77 -1.67
C PRO A 33 -11.99 -3.29 -0.23
N ASP A 34 -11.89 -4.60 -0.07
CA ASP A 34 -11.81 -5.29 1.22
C ASP A 34 -10.47 -6.02 1.33
N GLN A 35 -9.96 -6.19 2.54
CA GLN A 35 -8.68 -6.85 2.73
C GLN A 35 -8.80 -8.35 2.44
N CYS A 36 -7.81 -8.92 1.76
CA CYS A 36 -7.72 -10.35 1.49
C CYS A 36 -6.28 -10.83 1.74
N THR A 37 -6.11 -12.12 1.98
CA THR A 37 -4.79 -12.76 2.07
C THR A 37 -4.47 -13.42 0.74
N THR A 38 -3.26 -13.22 0.25
CA THR A 38 -2.82 -13.81 -1.01
C THR A 38 -2.45 -15.29 -0.86
N ASP A 39 -2.48 -16.01 -1.97
CA ASP A 39 -2.15 -17.46 -2.02
C ASP A 39 -0.63 -17.72 -2.04
N ASP A 40 0.20 -16.70 -1.79
CA ASP A 40 1.64 -16.83 -1.71
C ASP A 40 2.10 -17.47 -0.39
N THR A 41 3.35 -17.93 -0.36
CA THR A 41 3.92 -18.64 0.81
C THR A 41 4.01 -17.78 2.07
N VAL A 42 3.91 -16.47 1.92
CA VAL A 42 4.05 -15.48 3.01
C VAL A 42 2.68 -14.91 3.43
N SER A 43 1.60 -15.28 2.73
CA SER A 43 0.23 -14.77 2.95
C SER A 43 0.18 -13.24 3.00
N THR A 44 0.78 -12.60 2.01
CA THR A 44 0.81 -11.14 1.88
C THR A 44 -0.61 -10.56 1.90
N LEU A 45 -0.79 -9.39 2.53
CA LEU A 45 -2.09 -8.73 2.56
C LEU A 45 -2.35 -8.02 1.24
N GLY A 46 -3.42 -8.40 0.56
CA GLY A 46 -3.92 -7.78 -0.65
C GLY A 46 -5.23 -7.01 -0.43
N THR A 47 -5.71 -6.43 -1.51
CA THR A 47 -7.02 -5.78 -1.63
C THR A 47 -7.85 -6.54 -2.66
N CYS A 48 -9.08 -6.87 -2.31
CA CYS A 48 -10.02 -7.51 -3.21
C CYS A 48 -10.48 -6.52 -4.28
N LEU A 49 -10.07 -6.74 -5.53
CA LEU A 49 -10.35 -5.85 -6.66
C LEU A 49 -10.92 -6.61 -7.86
N PRO A 50 -11.65 -5.94 -8.76
CA PRO A 50 -11.93 -6.47 -10.09
C PRO A 50 -10.62 -6.83 -10.81
N SER A 51 -10.62 -7.91 -11.60
CA SER A 51 -9.40 -8.38 -12.27
C SER A 51 -8.78 -7.34 -13.22
N SER A 52 -9.61 -6.50 -13.87
CA SER A 52 -9.16 -5.39 -14.72
C SER A 52 -8.42 -4.29 -13.96
N ASP A 53 -8.87 -4.02 -12.73
CA ASP A 53 -8.26 -3.00 -11.88
C ASP A 53 -6.96 -3.54 -11.30
N CYS A 54 -6.96 -4.82 -10.89
CA CYS A 54 -5.77 -5.47 -10.37
C CYS A 54 -4.66 -5.55 -11.41
N SER A 55 -4.96 -5.94 -12.65
CA SER A 55 -3.96 -6.03 -13.72
C SER A 55 -3.29 -4.69 -14.05
N THR A 56 -3.97 -3.57 -13.76
CA THR A 56 -3.45 -2.22 -13.99
C THR A 56 -2.71 -1.68 -12.77
N ASN A 57 -3.12 -2.04 -11.57
CA ASN A 57 -2.69 -1.39 -10.33
C ASN A 57 -1.82 -2.24 -9.41
N GLY A 58 -1.64 -3.52 -9.72
CA GLY A 58 -0.95 -4.45 -8.84
C GLY A 58 -0.70 -5.81 -9.45
N VAL A 59 -0.50 -6.79 -8.57
CA VAL A 59 -0.23 -8.18 -8.93
C VAL A 59 -1.35 -9.06 -8.40
N ALA A 60 -1.96 -9.84 -9.29
CA ALA A 60 -2.99 -10.80 -8.94
C ALA A 60 -2.37 -11.98 -8.17
N SER A 61 -2.88 -12.25 -6.97
CA SER A 61 -2.41 -13.35 -6.12
C SER A 61 -3.57 -13.95 -5.32
N GLY A 62 -4.37 -14.76 -6.00
CA GLY A 62 -5.52 -15.45 -5.44
C GLY A 62 -6.87 -14.82 -5.78
N SER A 63 -7.93 -15.39 -5.21
CA SER A 63 -9.32 -14.96 -5.47
C SER A 63 -10.01 -14.52 -4.18
N CYS A 64 -10.98 -13.61 -4.32
CA CYS A 64 -11.75 -13.06 -3.20
C CYS A 64 -13.21 -12.90 -3.61
N ALA A 65 -14.07 -12.45 -2.68
CA ALA A 65 -15.50 -12.27 -2.92
C ALA A 65 -16.17 -13.52 -3.55
N LYS A 66 -15.83 -14.72 -3.06
CA LYS A 66 -16.31 -16.02 -3.60
C LYS A 66 -15.99 -16.25 -5.09
N GLY A 67 -14.86 -15.72 -5.57
CA GLY A 67 -14.39 -15.91 -6.94
C GLY A 67 -14.84 -14.82 -7.92
N PHE A 68 -15.61 -13.82 -7.47
CA PHE A 68 -15.97 -12.67 -8.29
C PHE A 68 -14.87 -11.59 -8.34
N GLY A 69 -13.91 -11.64 -7.42
CA GLY A 69 -12.79 -10.71 -7.35
C GLY A 69 -11.43 -11.41 -7.32
N THR A 70 -10.39 -10.62 -7.56
CA THR A 70 -8.99 -11.03 -7.47
C THR A 70 -8.37 -10.42 -6.21
N CYS A 71 -7.69 -11.24 -5.42
CA CYS A 71 -6.90 -10.71 -4.32
C CYS A 71 -5.64 -10.05 -4.90
N CYS A 72 -5.54 -8.73 -4.76
CA CYS A 72 -4.56 -7.94 -5.48
C CYS A 72 -3.52 -7.32 -4.55
N ILE A 73 -2.24 -7.54 -4.82
CA ILE A 73 -1.16 -6.81 -4.16
C ILE A 73 -1.00 -5.49 -4.89
N VAL A 74 -1.56 -4.42 -4.34
CA VAL A 74 -1.43 -3.08 -4.92
C VAL A 74 0.00 -2.60 -4.72
N GLN A 75 0.80 -2.67 -5.79
CA GLN A 75 2.20 -2.29 -5.78
C GLN A 75 2.41 -1.04 -6.63
N LYS A 76 3.07 -0.04 -6.08
CA LYS A 76 3.34 1.25 -6.71
C LYS A 76 4.82 1.57 -6.63
N SER A 77 5.31 2.34 -7.60
CA SER A 77 6.70 2.78 -7.66
C SER A 77 6.79 4.30 -7.86
N CYS A 78 8.00 4.79 -8.13
CA CYS A 78 8.30 6.22 -8.17
C CYS A 78 7.40 7.00 -9.14
N GLY A 79 7.03 8.21 -8.75
CA GLY A 79 6.26 9.15 -9.58
C GLY A 79 4.76 8.87 -9.62
N THR A 80 4.29 7.86 -8.89
CA THR A 80 2.88 7.47 -8.91
C THR A 80 2.11 8.02 -7.70
N SER A 81 0.79 7.89 -7.77
CA SER A 81 -0.11 8.13 -6.65
C SER A 81 -0.97 6.91 -6.38
N THR A 82 -1.43 6.76 -5.14
CA THR A 82 -2.39 5.73 -4.75
C THR A 82 -3.57 6.32 -4.00
N THR A 83 -4.74 5.74 -4.21
CA THR A 83 -5.97 5.96 -3.43
C THR A 83 -6.45 4.66 -2.79
N TYR A 84 -5.66 3.58 -2.88
CA TYR A 84 -6.00 2.29 -2.29
C TYR A 84 -5.49 2.22 -0.87
N ASP A 85 -6.32 1.66 0.02
CA ASP A 85 -5.85 1.22 1.32
C ASP A 85 -4.93 0.00 1.14
N ASN A 86 -3.90 -0.16 1.97
CA ASN A 86 -2.87 -1.21 1.85
C ASN A 86 -2.08 -1.21 0.52
N THR A 87 -1.31 -0.14 0.27
CA THR A 87 -0.42 -0.04 -0.91
C THR A 87 1.03 -0.36 -0.56
N TYR A 88 1.69 -1.19 -1.37
CA TYR A 88 3.12 -1.49 -1.30
C TYR A 88 3.91 -0.53 -2.21
N PHE A 89 4.73 0.31 -1.62
CA PHE A 89 5.65 1.19 -2.31
C PHE A 89 7.00 0.52 -2.47
N VAL A 90 7.46 0.37 -3.71
CA VAL A 90 8.73 -0.28 -4.02
C VAL A 90 9.61 0.61 -4.90
N ASN A 91 10.92 0.50 -4.73
CA ASN A 91 11.87 1.06 -5.68
C ASN A 91 11.74 0.37 -7.06
N PRO A 92 12.07 1.04 -8.18
CA PRO A 92 11.89 0.50 -9.52
C PRO A 92 12.64 -0.82 -9.78
N GLY A 93 13.77 -1.03 -9.09
CA GLY A 93 14.59 -2.24 -9.19
C GLY A 93 14.19 -3.38 -8.24
N PHE A 94 13.16 -3.22 -7.41
CA PHE A 94 12.79 -4.23 -6.39
C PHE A 94 12.51 -5.61 -7.03
N PRO A 95 12.97 -6.73 -6.44
CA PRO A 95 13.61 -6.89 -5.12
C PRO A 95 15.10 -6.55 -5.06
N SER A 96 15.71 -6.13 -6.17
CA SER A 96 17.10 -5.70 -6.17
C SER A 96 17.24 -4.29 -5.60
N ALA A 97 18.45 -3.97 -5.15
CA ALA A 97 18.81 -2.62 -4.77
C ALA A 97 18.62 -1.66 -5.96
N ASP A 98 18.08 -0.48 -5.68
CA ASP A 98 18.09 0.59 -6.66
C ASP A 98 19.50 1.17 -6.76
N THR A 99 19.95 1.43 -7.98
CA THR A 99 21.21 2.13 -8.25
C THR A 99 20.97 3.47 -8.95
N GLY A 100 19.71 3.83 -9.16
CA GLY A 100 19.30 5.09 -9.73
C GLY A 100 19.71 6.27 -8.83
N THR A 101 19.92 7.42 -9.48
CA THR A 101 20.12 8.70 -8.79
C THR A 101 18.85 9.52 -8.91
N GLY A 102 18.37 10.08 -7.80
CA GLY A 102 17.23 11.00 -7.81
C GLY A 102 16.12 10.65 -6.81
N ARG A 103 15.03 11.40 -6.89
CA ARG A 103 13.94 11.34 -5.91
C ARG A 103 12.86 10.35 -6.35
N CYS A 104 12.64 9.31 -5.55
CA CYS A 104 11.50 8.40 -5.71
C CYS A 104 10.34 8.84 -4.82
N THR A 105 9.23 9.29 -5.41
CA THR A 105 8.06 9.79 -4.65
C THR A 105 6.83 8.95 -4.91
N LEU A 106 6.10 8.60 -3.83
CA LEU A 106 4.72 8.12 -3.89
C LEU A 106 3.81 9.18 -3.26
N THR A 107 2.73 9.54 -3.95
CA THR A 107 1.67 10.39 -3.37
C THR A 107 0.54 9.53 -2.84
N VAL A 108 0.31 9.55 -1.53
CA VAL A 108 -0.79 8.82 -0.90
C VAL A 108 -1.98 9.74 -0.73
N ASN A 109 -3.04 9.46 -1.48
CA ASN A 109 -4.33 10.13 -1.34
C ASN A 109 -5.22 9.27 -0.44
N ARG A 110 -5.95 9.90 0.47
CA ARG A 110 -6.90 9.20 1.35
C ARG A 110 -7.92 8.45 0.51
N ALA A 111 -8.04 7.14 0.74
CA ALA A 111 -9.03 6.29 0.06
C ALA A 111 -10.48 6.68 0.39
N SER A 112 -10.70 7.26 1.58
CA SER A 112 -11.99 7.79 2.01
C SER A 112 -11.82 8.97 2.97
N SER A 113 -12.87 9.76 3.15
CA SER A 113 -12.90 10.87 4.12
C SER A 113 -12.81 10.42 5.58
N ASN A 114 -13.02 9.12 5.86
CA ASN A 114 -13.04 8.56 7.21
C ASN A 114 -11.65 8.11 7.70
N ILE A 115 -10.64 8.16 6.83
CA ILE A 115 -9.25 7.87 7.18
C ILE A 115 -8.66 9.10 7.85
N CYS A 116 -8.23 8.93 9.11
CA CYS A 116 -7.68 10.01 9.93
C CYS A 116 -6.15 10.06 9.88
N GLN A 117 -5.51 8.91 9.71
CA GLN A 117 -4.06 8.77 9.72
C GLN A 117 -3.63 7.77 8.65
N VAL A 118 -2.46 8.01 8.06
CA VAL A 118 -1.76 7.02 7.25
C VAL A 118 -0.64 6.44 8.10
N ARG A 119 -0.61 5.12 8.22
CA ARG A 119 0.49 4.39 8.82
C ARG A 119 1.41 3.85 7.73
N LEU A 120 2.71 3.94 7.99
CA LEU A 120 3.76 3.38 7.16
C LEU A 120 4.42 2.23 7.92
N ASP A 121 4.49 1.07 7.30
CA ASP A 121 5.26 -0.07 7.79
C ASP A 121 6.46 -0.31 6.88
N PHE A 122 7.65 -0.37 7.47
CA PHE A 122 8.88 -0.69 6.74
C PHE A 122 9.05 -2.20 6.70
N ILE A 123 8.77 -2.82 5.55
CA ILE A 123 8.89 -4.27 5.39
C ILE A 123 10.34 -4.63 5.07
N ASP A 124 10.87 -3.99 4.04
CA ASP A 124 12.27 -4.07 3.63
C ASP A 124 12.76 -2.65 3.42
N PHE A 125 13.58 -2.13 4.32
CA PHE A 125 14.03 -0.75 4.26
C PHE A 125 15.51 -0.69 4.56
N GLU A 126 16.28 -0.49 3.50
CA GLU A 126 17.71 -0.30 3.52
C GLU A 126 18.05 0.91 2.65
N LEU A 127 18.65 1.92 3.26
CA LEU A 127 19.25 3.08 2.62
C LEU A 127 20.70 3.23 3.10
N SER A 128 21.46 4.13 2.47
CA SER A 128 22.79 4.51 2.98
C SER A 128 22.75 4.83 4.48
N GLN A 129 23.79 4.40 5.20
CA GLN A 129 23.93 4.65 6.63
C GLN A 129 24.11 6.15 6.90
N PRO A 130 23.69 6.63 8.09
CA PRO A 130 23.98 8.00 8.49
C PRO A 130 25.50 8.24 8.58
N ASP A 131 25.89 9.50 8.49
CA ASP A 131 27.28 9.92 8.67
C ASP A 131 27.74 9.77 10.15
N VAL A 132 28.98 10.20 10.44
CA VAL A 132 29.55 10.14 11.79
C VAL A 132 28.80 11.00 12.82
N ASN A 133 27.99 11.96 12.37
CA ASN A 133 27.17 12.83 13.22
C ASN A 133 25.73 12.34 13.34
N GLY A 134 25.36 11.26 12.65
CA GLY A 134 23.99 10.76 12.61
C GLY A 134 23.13 11.38 11.51
N GLU A 135 23.72 12.10 10.55
CA GLU A 135 22.99 12.80 9.49
C GLU A 135 22.81 11.93 8.24
N CYS A 136 21.58 11.93 7.71
CA CYS A 136 21.22 11.19 6.50
C CYS A 136 21.51 12.02 5.24
N LEU A 137 22.79 12.14 4.86
CA LEU A 137 23.21 13.01 3.75
C LEU A 137 23.20 12.33 2.38
N THR A 138 23.42 11.01 2.32
CA THR A 138 23.52 10.26 1.06
C THR A 138 22.15 9.84 0.54
N ASP A 139 21.44 9.02 1.32
CA ASP A 139 20.10 8.55 1.02
C ASP A 139 19.20 8.74 2.22
N PHE A 140 17.95 9.15 1.99
CA PHE A 140 16.97 9.33 3.04
C PHE A 140 15.55 9.22 2.54
N LEU A 141 14.66 8.80 3.43
CA LEU A 141 13.22 8.92 3.30
C LEU A 141 12.77 10.21 3.98
N THR A 142 11.91 10.96 3.28
CA THR A 142 11.13 12.07 3.84
C THR A 142 9.65 11.78 3.70
N VAL A 143 8.89 12.09 4.75
CA VAL A 143 7.43 12.01 4.76
C VAL A 143 6.88 13.41 4.95
N THR A 144 6.01 13.85 4.05
CA THR A 144 5.43 15.20 4.04
C THR A 144 3.92 15.13 3.83
N GLY A 145 3.20 16.21 4.16
CA GLY A 145 1.74 16.29 4.02
C GLY A 145 0.93 15.76 5.21
N GLY A 146 1.58 15.28 6.27
CA GLY A 146 0.96 14.99 7.57
C GLY A 146 0.92 16.20 8.50
N THR A 147 0.19 16.09 9.60
CA THR A 147 0.17 17.10 10.68
C THR A 147 1.42 17.06 11.55
N SER A 148 2.07 15.90 11.61
CA SER A 148 3.30 15.68 12.39
C SER A 148 4.53 15.87 11.51
N THR A 149 5.59 16.46 12.09
CA THR A 149 6.89 16.55 11.41
C THR A 149 7.61 15.22 11.59
N VAL A 150 7.87 14.52 10.49
CA VAL A 150 8.65 13.28 10.49
C VAL A 150 10.11 13.62 10.16
N PRO A 151 11.09 13.18 10.96
CA PRO A 151 12.50 13.42 10.66
C PRO A 151 12.92 12.69 9.37
N MET A 152 14.08 13.05 8.82
CA MET A 152 14.71 12.27 7.76
C MET A 152 15.11 10.89 8.31
N ILE A 153 14.77 9.83 7.58
CA ILE A 153 15.01 8.43 7.98
C ILE A 153 16.00 7.81 6.98
N CYS A 154 17.07 7.18 7.46
CA CYS A 154 18.03 6.44 6.63
C CYS A 154 18.56 5.21 7.37
N GLY A 155 19.48 4.46 6.75
CA GLY A 155 19.98 3.19 7.25
C GLY A 155 18.96 2.05 7.18
N SER A 156 19.11 1.07 8.09
CA SER A 156 18.29 -0.15 8.14
C SER A 156 17.11 0.04 9.09
N ASN A 157 15.89 0.00 8.55
CA ASN A 157 14.66 0.18 9.33
C ASN A 157 13.60 -0.91 9.08
N ALA A 158 13.99 -2.04 8.47
CA ALA A 158 13.09 -3.17 8.27
C ALA A 158 12.45 -3.63 9.61
N GLY A 159 11.15 -3.85 9.59
CA GLY A 159 10.34 -4.23 10.75
C GLY A 159 10.10 -3.12 11.77
N GLN A 160 10.76 -1.96 11.65
CA GLN A 160 10.46 -0.82 12.51
C GLN A 160 9.08 -0.25 12.15
N HIS A 161 8.34 0.21 13.17
CA HIS A 161 6.98 0.75 13.05
C HIS A 161 5.87 -0.30 12.75
N SER A 162 6.17 -1.61 12.83
CA SER A 162 5.21 -2.71 12.57
C SER A 162 4.37 -3.20 13.77
N LYS A 163 4.29 -2.43 14.87
CA LYS A 163 3.53 -2.80 16.08
C LYS A 163 2.15 -2.17 16.19
#